data_AF-A0A8T4R5L3-F1
#
_entry.id   AF-A0A8T4R5L3-F1
#
_cell.length_a   1.000
_cell.length_b   1.000
_cell.length_c   1.000
_cell.angle_alpha   90.00
_cell.angle_beta   90.00
_cell.angle_gamma   90.00
#
_symmetry.space_group_name_H-M   'P 1'
#
loop_
_entity.id
_entity.type
_entity.pdbx_description
1 polymer ?
#
loop_
_entity_poly.entity_id
_entity_poly.type
_entity_poly.pdbx_seq_one_letter_code
_entity_poly.pdbx_strand_id
1 'polypeptide(L)'
;MGKKVLKNALKQKVPKKKVSVSKWHAVPLKGSFMLASMLGFLISLYSVYPNNKSFGFAFMLIFAAMFAASIVSLSKSPVIVP
;
A
#
# COMPACT_ATOMS: atom_id res chain seq x y z
N MET A 1 53.73 22.71 17.84
CA MET A 1 52.92 22.37 16.64
C MET A 1 52.16 21.04 16.72
N GLY A 2 51.97 20.40 17.90
CA GLY A 2 51.51 18.99 17.99
C GLY A 2 50.04 18.72 18.32
N LYS A 3 49.27 19.71 18.82
CA LYS A 3 47.89 19.46 19.30
C LYS A 3 46.82 19.54 18.19
N LYS A 4 47.10 20.25 17.09
CA LYS A 4 46.18 20.38 15.94
C LYS A 4 46.12 19.11 15.09
N VAL A 5 47.27 18.45 14.92
CA VAL A 5 47.38 17.22 14.12
C VAL A 5 46.67 16.05 14.82
N LEU A 6 46.80 15.95 16.15
CA LEU A 6 46.17 14.87 16.92
C LEU A 6 44.62 14.95 16.93
N LYS A 7 44.05 16.16 16.94
CA LYS A 7 42.59 16.36 16.88
C LYS A 7 41.97 15.93 15.55
N ASN A 8 42.72 16.01 14.46
CA ASN A 8 42.24 15.61 13.14
C ASN A 8 42.23 14.08 12.97
N ALA A 9 43.16 13.36 13.60
CA ALA A 9 43.24 11.90 13.54
C ALA A 9 42.10 11.18 14.30
N LEU A 10 41.58 11.79 15.37
CA LEU A 10 40.48 11.22 16.17
C LEU A 10 39.08 11.48 15.59
N LYS A 11 38.96 12.33 14.57
CA LYS A 11 37.68 12.68 13.94
C LYS A 11 37.18 11.63 12.93
N GLN A 12 37.98 10.58 12.67
CA GLN A 12 37.80 9.74 11.48
C GLN A 12 37.50 8.27 11.73
N LYS A 13 37.11 7.86 12.95
CA LYS A 13 36.80 6.45 13.24
C LYS A 13 35.48 6.23 14.00
N VAL A 14 34.38 6.64 13.39
CA VAL A 14 33.09 5.97 13.67
C VAL A 14 32.45 5.64 12.33
N PRO A 15 32.48 4.39 11.85
CA PRO A 15 31.73 4.01 10.67
C PRO A 15 30.24 4.19 11.01
N LYS A 16 29.64 5.27 10.53
CA LYS A 16 28.18 5.47 10.57
C LYS A 16 27.55 4.40 9.68
N LYS A 17 27.32 3.21 10.25
CA LYS A 17 26.47 2.19 9.65
C LYS A 17 25.09 2.83 9.50
N LYS A 18 24.76 3.29 8.29
CA LYS A 18 23.43 3.80 7.97
C LYS A 18 22.48 2.64 8.20
N VAL A 19 21.77 2.67 9.33
CA VAL A 19 20.59 1.82 9.52
C VAL A 19 19.61 2.31 8.46
N SER A 20 19.54 1.57 7.34
CA SER A 20 18.50 1.79 6.34
C SER A 20 17.20 1.36 6.99
N VAL A 21 16.57 2.28 7.72
CA VAL A 21 15.16 2.13 8.08
C VAL A 21 14.43 1.93 6.76
N SER A 22 13.94 0.71 6.55
CA SER A 22 13.06 0.35 5.45
C SER A 22 11.94 1.37 5.45
N LYS A 23 12.04 2.37 4.57
CA LYS A 23 10.97 3.35 4.39
C LYS A 23 9.85 2.57 3.75
N TRP A 24 8.81 2.27 4.53
CA TRP A 24 7.60 1.62 4.06
C TRP A 24 7.06 2.43 2.89
N HIS A 25 7.27 1.92 1.68
CA HIS A 25 6.66 2.47 0.49
C HIS A 25 5.21 2.00 0.54
N ALA A 26 4.32 2.86 1.03
CA ALA A 26 2.90 2.66 0.87
C ALA A 26 2.60 2.73 -0.63
N VAL A 27 2.71 1.59 -1.31
CA VAL A 27 2.36 1.48 -2.72
C VAL A 27 0.85 1.67 -2.78
N PRO A 28 0.34 2.68 -3.51
CA PRO A 28 -1.09 2.85 -3.66
C PRO A 28 -1.67 1.55 -4.21
N LEU A 29 -2.81 1.14 -3.66
CA LEU A 29 -3.47 -0.10 -4.03
C LEU A 29 -3.72 -0.09 -5.54
N LYS A 30 -3.17 -1.08 -6.27
CA LYS A 30 -3.21 -1.09 -7.73
C LYS A 30 -4.66 -0.99 -8.20
N GLY A 31 -4.92 -0.15 -9.22
CA GLY A 31 -6.25 -0.03 -9.83
C GLY A 31 -6.82 -1.36 -10.35
N SER A 32 -5.96 -2.36 -10.59
CA SER A 32 -6.36 -3.74 -10.87
C SER A 32 -7.23 -4.36 -9.77
N PHE A 33 -7.03 -4.00 -8.50
CA PHE A 33 -7.86 -4.46 -7.39
C PHE A 33 -9.28 -3.86 -7.47
N MET A 34 -9.38 -2.58 -7.84
CA MET A 34 -10.67 -1.93 -8.07
C MET A 34 -11.41 -2.61 -9.23
N LEU A 35 -10.73 -2.86 -10.34
CA LEU A 35 -11.29 -3.58 -11.50
C LEU A 35 -11.74 -5.00 -11.14
N ALA A 36 -10.95 -5.74 -10.36
CA ALA A 36 -11.34 -7.07 -9.89
C ALA A 36 -12.62 -7.03 -9.04
N SER A 37 -12.76 -6.04 -8.15
CA SER A 37 -13.98 -5.89 -7.34
C SER A 37 -15.21 -5.51 -8.18
N MET A 38 -15.06 -4.67 -9.21
CA MET A 38 -16.15 -4.37 -10.15
C MET A 38 -16.56 -5.61 -10.93
N LEU A 39 -15.61 -6.33 -11.54
CA LEU A 39 -15.90 -7.54 -12.30
C LEU A 39 -16.53 -8.62 -11.41
N GLY A 40 -16.01 -8.84 -10.21
CA GLY A 40 -16.57 -9.77 -9.24
C GLY A 40 -18.00 -9.43 -8.85
N PHE A 41 -18.31 -8.14 -8.65
CA PHE A 41 -19.67 -7.68 -8.39
C PHE A 41 -20.63 -7.95 -9.56
N LEU A 42 -20.21 -7.62 -10.80
CA LEU A 42 -21.02 -7.89 -12.00
C LEU A 42 -21.25 -9.39 -12.21
N ILE A 43 -20.21 -10.21 -12.04
CA ILE A 43 -20.30 -11.67 -12.16
C ILE A 43 -21.24 -12.23 -11.10
N SER A 44 -21.13 -11.75 -9.86
CA SER A 44 -22.02 -12.18 -8.78
C SER A 44 -23.48 -11.84 -9.07
N LEU A 45 -23.74 -10.64 -9.60
CA LEU A 45 -25.10 -10.19 -9.92
C LEU A 45 -25.71 -10.96 -11.11
N TYR A 46 -24.95 -11.19 -12.18
CA TYR A 46 -25.47 -11.82 -13.39
C TYR A 46 -25.47 -13.36 -13.34
N SER A 47 -24.45 -13.97 -12.73
CA SER A 47 -24.27 -15.42 -12.76
C SER A 47 -24.65 -16.10 -11.44
N VAL A 48 -24.29 -15.54 -10.29
CA VAL A 48 -24.47 -16.20 -8.99
C VAL A 48 -25.84 -15.95 -8.40
N TYR A 49 -26.34 -14.71 -8.45
CA TYR A 49 -27.65 -14.33 -7.91
C TYR A 49 -28.84 -15.14 -8.47
N PRO A 50 -28.96 -15.40 -9.79
CA PRO A 50 -30.09 -16.19 -10.31
C PRO A 50 -29.99 -17.68 -9.94
N ASN A 51 -28.78 -18.23 -9.79
CA ASN A 51 -28.58 -19.63 -9.41
C ASN A 51 -28.79 -19.85 -7.91
N ASN A 52 -28.22 -18.99 -7.06
CA ASN A 52 -28.27 -19.12 -5.62
C ASN A 52 -28.32 -17.74 -4.95
N LYS A 53 -29.54 -17.28 -4.62
CA LYS A 53 -29.76 -15.94 -4.03
C LYS A 53 -28.96 -15.68 -2.76
N SER A 54 -28.83 -16.68 -1.89
CA SER A 54 -28.12 -16.54 -0.60
C SER A 54 -26.62 -16.29 -0.81
N PHE A 55 -25.98 -17.07 -1.69
CA PHE A 55 -24.58 -16.89 -2.05
C PHE A 55 -24.35 -15.63 -2.88
N GLY A 56 -25.22 -15.33 -3.84
CA GLY A 56 -25.12 -14.12 -4.66
C GLY A 56 -25.18 -12.85 -3.82
N PHE A 57 -26.06 -12.80 -2.81
CA PHE A 57 -26.13 -11.67 -1.89
C PHE A 57 -24.85 -11.54 -1.04
N ALA A 58 -24.34 -12.65 -0.49
CA ALA A 58 -23.10 -12.65 0.28
C ALA A 58 -21.90 -12.14 -0.56
N PHE A 59 -21.74 -12.63 -1.78
CA PHE A 59 -20.67 -12.19 -2.68
C PHE A 59 -20.83 -10.73 -3.10
N MET A 60 -22.05 -10.27 -3.39
CA MET A 60 -22.29 -8.84 -3.69
C MET A 60 -21.88 -7.94 -2.52
N LEU A 61 -22.17 -8.34 -1.29
CA LEU A 61 -21.82 -7.58 -0.09
C LEU A 61 -20.29 -7.54 0.10
N ILE A 62 -19.60 -8.66 -0.10
CA ILE A 62 -18.13 -8.73 -0.04
C ILE A 62 -17.50 -7.85 -1.14
N PHE A 63 -17.93 -7.97 -2.40
CA PHE A 63 -17.38 -7.17 -3.48
C PHE A 63 -17.68 -5.68 -3.33
N ALA A 64 -18.86 -5.31 -2.82
CA ALA A 64 -19.19 -3.93 -2.50
C ALA A 64 -18.29 -3.37 -1.38
N ALA A 65 -18.07 -4.13 -0.30
CA ALA A 65 -17.17 -3.73 0.78
C ALA A 65 -15.71 -3.60 0.29
N MET A 66 -15.27 -4.55 -0.55
CA MET A 66 -13.94 -4.56 -1.17
C MET A 66 -13.74 -3.37 -2.12
N PHE A 67 -14.77 -3.00 -2.87
CA PHE A 67 -14.79 -1.81 -3.73
C PHE A 67 -14.67 -0.52 -2.90
N ALA A 68 -15.48 -0.39 -1.84
CA ALA A 68 -15.41 0.75 -0.93
C ALA A 68 -14.02 0.88 -0.27
N ALA A 69 -13.44 -0.22 0.19
CA ALA A 69 -12.08 -0.26 0.73
C ALA A 69 -11.03 0.18 -0.30
N SER A 70 -11.20 -0.21 -1.58
CA SER A 70 -10.28 0.19 -2.65
C SER A 70 -10.29 1.69 -2.89
N ILE A 71 -11.46 2.33 -2.87
CA ILE A 71 -11.60 3.78 -3.02
C ILE A 71 -10.87 4.49 -1.88
N VAL A 72 -11.14 4.07 -0.63
CA VAL A 72 -10.51 4.66 0.55
C VAL A 72 -8.98 4.51 0.52
N SER A 73 -8.48 3.38 0.01
CA SER A 73 -7.04 3.14 -0.10
C SER A 73 -6.37 4.02 -1.15
N LEU A 74 -7.08 4.38 -2.23
CA LEU A 74 -6.56 5.27 -3.27
C LEU A 74 -6.59 6.74 -2.83
N SER A 75 -7.58 7.14 -2.03
CA SER A 75 -7.71 8.52 -1.53
C SER A 75 -6.62 8.93 -0.53
N LYS A 76 -5.90 7.98 0.09
CA LYS A 76 -4.79 8.27 1.02
C LYS A 76 -3.40 8.28 0.36
N SER A 77 -3.33 8.37 -0.97
CA SER A 77 -2.03 8.48 -1.65
C SER A 77 -1.37 9.82 -1.32
N PRO A 78 -0.15 9.84 -0.74
CA PRO A 78 0.53 11.08 -0.40
C PRO A 78 0.91 11.80 -1.69
N VAL A 79 0.27 12.96 -1.93
CA VAL A 79 0.68 13.90 -2.98
C VAL A 79 2.01 14.48 -2.54
N ILE A 80 3.11 13.87 -2.99
CA ILE A 80 4.43 14.49 -2.89
C ILE A 80 4.44 15.59 -3.94
N VAL A 81 4.06 16.79 -3.52
CA VAL A 81 4.23 18.01 -4.31
C VAL A 81 5.74 18.30 -4.34
N PRO A 82 6.37 18.43 -5.53
CA PRO A 82 7.78 18.78 -5.67
C PRO A 82 8.11 20.19 -5.16
#